data_AF-A0A838JT67-F1
#
_entry.id   AF-A0A838JT67-F1
#
_cell.length_a   1.000
_cell.length_b   1.000
_cell.length_c   1.000
_cell.angle_alpha   90.00
_cell.angle_beta   90.00
_cell.angle_gamma   90.00
#
_symmetry.space_group_name_H-M   'P 1'
#
loop_
_entity.id
_entity.type
_entity.pdbx_description
1 polymer ?
#
loop_
_entity_poly.entity_id
_entity_poly.type
_entity_poly.pdbx_seq_one_letter_code
_entity_poly.pdbx_strand_id
1 'polypeptide(L)'
;MFEGVVLAAQREAEEKKVRLYGNLLANLAFAQDHDRSQANFLIRLGEDLSYRQLCLLSLFAGNTLLSDADNSSDADNPLGLRERDYSDHVGKVNNPDLLMLLQETYDLYQRGIVSSGTYVMLSPATANPSQISPVGAAWSLYFLMELREVSKDDLAVLMELLS
;
A
#
# COMPACT_ATOMS: atom_id res chain seq x y z
N MET A 1 -24.34 6.14 20.11
CA MET A 1 -23.23 7.09 19.86
C MET A 1 -22.03 6.41 19.19
N PHE A 2 -21.61 5.20 19.62
CA PHE A 2 -20.53 4.42 18.98
C PHE A 2 -20.79 4.02 17.51
N GLU A 3 -21.99 3.55 17.19
CA GLU A 3 -22.35 3.11 15.84
C GLU A 3 -22.24 4.24 14.79
N GLY A 4 -22.56 5.48 15.18
CA GLY A 4 -22.45 6.64 14.30
C GLY A 4 -21.00 7.02 13.95
N VAL A 5 -20.06 6.82 14.88
CA VAL A 5 -18.63 7.07 14.64
C VAL A 5 -18.04 5.99 13.75
N VAL A 6 -18.39 4.72 13.99
CA VAL A 6 -17.93 3.58 13.15
C VAL A 6 -18.46 3.72 11.72
N LEU A 7 -19.75 4.04 11.56
CA LEU A 7 -20.34 4.27 10.23
C LEU A 7 -19.73 5.47 9.50
N ALA A 8 -19.40 6.55 10.22
CA ALA A 8 -18.74 7.70 9.61
C ALA A 8 -17.32 7.36 9.13
N ALA A 9 -16.53 6.66 9.95
CA ALA A 9 -15.18 6.24 9.59
C ALA A 9 -15.18 5.27 8.40
N GLN A 10 -16.13 4.32 8.35
CA GLN A 10 -16.30 3.42 7.22
C GLN A 10 -16.67 4.17 5.94
N ARG A 11 -17.64 5.10 6.02
CA ARG A 11 -18.07 5.90 4.86
C ARG A 11 -16.94 6.75 4.31
N GLU A 12 -16.16 7.40 5.15
CA GLU A 12 -15.03 8.23 4.69
C GLU A 12 -14.01 7.38 3.90
N ALA A 13 -13.66 6.20 4.42
CA ALA A 13 -12.75 5.29 3.72
C ALA A 13 -13.34 4.77 2.40
N GLU A 14 -14.64 4.45 2.36
CA GLU A 14 -15.32 4.04 1.14
C GLU A 14 -15.39 5.17 0.10
N GLU A 15 -15.71 6.40 0.51
CA GLU A 15 -15.75 7.55 -0.39
C GLU A 15 -14.38 7.82 -1.02
N LYS A 16 -13.30 7.77 -0.24
CA LYS A 16 -11.94 7.91 -0.75
C LYS A 16 -11.58 6.78 -1.72
N LYS A 17 -11.95 5.53 -1.42
CA LYS A 17 -11.75 4.38 -2.33
C LYS A 17 -12.56 4.51 -3.62
N VAL A 18 -13.81 4.98 -3.55
CA VAL A 18 -14.68 5.17 -4.73
C VAL A 18 -14.03 6.12 -5.74
N ARG A 19 -13.39 7.20 -5.28
CA ARG A 19 -12.63 8.09 -6.18
C ARG A 19 -11.50 7.36 -6.91
N LEU A 20 -10.64 6.65 -6.17
CA LEU A 20 -9.50 5.91 -6.76
C LEU A 20 -9.97 4.81 -7.72
N TYR A 21 -11.08 4.14 -7.39
CA TYR A 21 -11.68 3.13 -8.25
C TYR A 21 -12.32 3.74 -9.51
N GLY A 22 -12.92 4.93 -9.40
CA GLY A 22 -13.38 5.70 -10.56
C GLY A 22 -12.24 6.01 -11.53
N ASN A 23 -11.08 6.38 -11.01
CA ASN A 23 -9.87 6.61 -11.82
C ASN A 23 -9.44 5.34 -12.56
N LEU A 24 -9.45 4.18 -11.90
CA LEU A 24 -9.15 2.89 -12.54
C LEU A 24 -10.05 2.63 -13.75
N LEU A 25 -11.36 2.76 -13.57
CA LEU A 25 -12.33 2.50 -14.62
C LEU A 25 -12.19 3.48 -15.79
N ALA A 26 -11.99 4.76 -15.50
CA ALA A 26 -11.76 5.79 -16.52
C ALA A 26 -10.47 5.51 -17.30
N ASN A 27 -9.34 5.30 -16.60
CA ASN A 27 -8.04 5.07 -17.23
C ASN A 27 -8.02 3.77 -18.04
N LEU A 28 -8.70 2.70 -17.58
CA LEU A 28 -8.87 1.48 -18.37
C LEU A 28 -9.74 1.68 -19.61
N ALA A 29 -10.80 2.49 -19.54
CA ALA A 29 -11.69 2.74 -20.68
C ALA A 29 -10.99 3.53 -21.81
N PHE A 30 -10.01 4.37 -21.47
CA PHE A 30 -9.24 5.17 -22.42
C PHE A 30 -7.88 4.57 -22.80
N ALA A 31 -7.48 3.45 -22.20
CA ALA A 31 -6.28 2.70 -22.59
C ALA A 31 -6.49 2.03 -23.96
N GLN A 32 -6.27 2.78 -25.04
CA GLN A 32 -6.22 2.27 -26.40
C GLN A 32 -4.95 1.40 -26.56
N ASP A 33 -5.08 0.09 -26.37
CA ASP A 33 -4.81 -0.89 -27.44
C ASP A 33 -4.65 -2.33 -26.94
N HIS A 34 -4.30 -2.60 -25.70
CA HIS A 34 -3.96 -3.97 -25.32
C HIS A 34 -4.47 -4.36 -23.94
N ASP A 35 -5.26 -5.44 -23.94
CA ASP A 35 -5.46 -6.34 -22.81
C ASP A 35 -6.76 -6.21 -21.99
N ARG A 36 -7.90 -6.44 -22.65
CA ARG A 36 -9.18 -6.76 -21.98
C ARG A 36 -9.04 -7.88 -20.93
N SER A 37 -8.07 -8.79 -21.09
CA SER A 37 -7.89 -9.91 -20.16
C SER A 37 -7.28 -9.45 -18.84
N GLN A 38 -6.32 -8.52 -18.87
CA GLN A 38 -5.76 -7.88 -17.69
C GLN A 38 -6.73 -6.88 -17.05
N ALA A 39 -7.56 -6.19 -17.85
CA ALA A 39 -8.53 -5.22 -17.33
C ALA A 39 -9.47 -5.83 -16.28
N ASN A 40 -10.06 -7.00 -16.57
CA ASN A 40 -10.93 -7.70 -15.60
C ASN A 40 -10.19 -8.10 -14.33
N PHE A 41 -8.92 -8.49 -14.44
CA PHE A 41 -8.09 -8.83 -13.29
C PHE A 41 -7.79 -7.60 -12.43
N LEU A 42 -7.40 -6.47 -13.05
CA LEU A 42 -7.12 -5.21 -12.35
C LEU A 42 -8.37 -4.63 -11.67
N ILE A 43 -9.53 -4.70 -12.34
CA ILE A 43 -10.82 -4.29 -11.78
C ILE A 43 -11.10 -5.06 -10.49
N ARG A 44 -11.03 -6.40 -10.54
CA ARG A 44 -11.24 -7.24 -9.35
C ARG A 44 -10.21 -6.96 -8.26
N LEU A 45 -8.94 -6.83 -8.62
CA LEU A 45 -7.88 -6.57 -7.66
C LEU A 45 -8.06 -5.21 -6.96
N GLY A 46 -8.39 -4.16 -7.71
CA GLY A 46 -8.67 -2.84 -7.14
C GLY A 46 -9.94 -2.80 -6.29
N GLU A 47 -10.95 -3.60 -6.64
CA GLU A 47 -12.18 -3.76 -5.85
C GLU A 47 -11.93 -4.54 -4.55
N ASP A 48 -11.07 -5.57 -4.58
CA ASP A 48 -10.79 -6.41 -3.40
C ASP A 48 -9.93 -5.72 -2.34
N LEU A 49 -9.13 -4.72 -2.72
CA LEU A 49 -8.22 -4.03 -1.80
C LEU A 49 -8.93 -3.01 -0.90
N SER A 50 -8.61 -3.00 0.38
CA SER A 50 -9.13 -1.97 1.30
C SER A 50 -8.51 -0.60 0.98
N TYR A 51 -9.15 0.50 1.41
CA TYR A 51 -8.57 1.83 1.25
C TYR A 51 -7.17 1.92 1.90
N ARG A 52 -7.00 1.33 3.09
CA ARG A 52 -5.73 1.31 3.82
C ARG A 52 -4.66 0.50 3.07
N GLN A 53 -5.02 -0.61 2.44
CA GLN A 53 -4.12 -1.36 1.57
C GLN A 53 -3.70 -0.56 0.34
N LEU A 54 -4.60 0.23 -0.26
CA LEU A 54 -4.25 1.15 -1.34
C LEU A 54 -3.31 2.27 -0.86
N CYS A 55 -3.49 2.78 0.36
CA CYS A 55 -2.56 3.72 0.98
C CYS A 55 -1.18 3.09 1.24
N LEU A 56 -1.12 1.85 1.73
CA LEU A 56 0.14 1.09 1.88
C LEU A 56 0.84 0.91 0.52
N LEU A 57 0.09 0.54 -0.51
CA LEU A 57 0.63 0.45 -1.88
C LEU A 57 1.16 1.79 -2.38
N SER A 58 0.44 2.89 -2.13
CA SER A 58 0.90 4.24 -2.47
C SER A 58 2.20 4.60 -1.74
N LEU A 59 2.29 4.28 -0.45
CA LEU A 59 3.46 4.54 0.38
C LEU A 59 4.69 3.76 -0.12
N PHE A 60 4.57 2.44 -0.31
CA PHE A 60 5.68 1.59 -0.78
C PHE A 60 6.10 1.94 -2.21
N ALA A 61 5.14 2.22 -3.09
CA ALA A 61 5.43 2.71 -4.43
C ALA A 61 6.17 4.06 -4.39
N GLY A 62 5.72 4.98 -3.55
CA GLY A 62 6.36 6.27 -3.35
C GLY A 62 7.80 6.15 -2.86
N ASN A 63 8.06 5.27 -1.88
CA ASN A 63 9.41 5.01 -1.38
C ASN A 63 10.33 4.52 -2.51
N THR A 64 9.85 3.56 -3.31
CA THR A 64 10.60 2.96 -4.42
C THR A 64 10.86 3.94 -5.57
N LEU A 65 9.83 4.71 -5.98
CA LEU A 65 9.98 5.66 -7.08
C LEU A 65 10.89 6.84 -6.72
N LEU A 66 10.89 7.25 -5.45
CA LEU A 66 11.76 8.33 -4.98
C LEU A 66 13.21 7.86 -4.82
N SER A 67 13.44 6.60 -4.40
CA SER A 67 14.80 6.04 -4.34
C SER A 67 15.39 5.89 -5.74
N ASP A 68 14.60 5.50 -6.74
CA ASP A 68 15.05 5.37 -8.13
C ASP A 68 15.36 6.73 -8.81
N ALA A 69 14.71 7.80 -8.37
CA ALA A 69 14.89 9.14 -8.94
C ALA A 69 16.17 9.84 -8.45
N ASP A 70 16.61 9.53 -7.23
CA ASP A 70 17.77 10.13 -6.61
C ASP A 70 18.99 9.22 -6.84
N ASN A 71 19.82 9.53 -7.85
CA ASN A 71 21.04 8.76 -8.19
C ASN A 71 22.15 8.86 -7.11
N SER A 72 21.82 9.28 -5.91
CA SER A 72 22.71 9.36 -4.76
C SER A 72 22.55 8.10 -3.90
N SER A 73 23.68 7.49 -3.54
CA SER A 73 23.74 6.28 -2.71
C SER A 73 23.18 6.44 -1.28
N ASP A 74 22.72 7.65 -0.92
CA ASP A 74 22.17 7.98 0.39
C ASP A 74 20.62 7.95 0.41
N ALA A 75 19.97 7.65 -0.72
CA ALA A 75 18.52 7.76 -0.92
C ALA A 75 17.77 6.42 -0.95
N ASP A 76 18.30 5.34 -0.36
CA ASP A 76 17.64 4.01 -0.35
C ASP A 76 16.30 3.97 0.45
N ASN A 77 15.93 5.06 1.12
CA ASN A 77 14.73 5.13 1.97
C ASN A 77 14.23 6.59 2.17
N PRO A 78 13.75 7.26 1.11
CA PRO A 78 13.43 8.69 1.14
C PRO A 78 12.24 9.04 2.04
N LEU A 79 11.37 8.06 2.34
CA LEU A 79 10.24 8.25 3.25
C LEU A 79 10.57 7.92 4.70
N GLY A 80 11.81 7.52 5.01
CA GLY A 80 12.23 7.20 6.37
C GLY A 80 11.48 6.02 6.98
N LEU A 81 11.09 5.04 6.15
CA LEU A 81 10.45 3.81 6.61
C LEU A 81 11.44 2.97 7.42
N ARG A 82 10.95 2.11 8.31
CA ARG A 82 11.82 1.28 9.13
C ARG A 82 12.70 0.37 8.28
N GLU A 83 14.00 0.35 8.58
CA GLU A 83 15.05 -0.41 7.84
C GLU A 83 15.32 -1.83 8.37
N ARG A 84 14.54 -2.26 9.35
CA ARG A 84 14.66 -3.58 9.98
C ARG A 84 13.29 -4.14 10.29
N ASP A 85 13.26 -5.44 10.54
CA ASP A 85 12.02 -6.08 10.93
C ASP A 85 11.55 -5.67 12.34
N TYR A 86 10.34 -6.14 12.68
CA TYR A 86 9.73 -5.99 14.00
C TYR A 86 9.89 -7.29 14.82
N SER A 87 10.76 -8.22 14.42
CA SER A 87 10.96 -9.51 15.08
C SER A 87 11.55 -9.34 16.49
N ASP A 88 12.37 -8.32 16.68
CA ASP A 88 12.89 -7.90 17.99
C ASP A 88 11.78 -7.54 19.01
N HIS A 89 10.55 -7.35 18.52
CA HIS A 89 9.37 -6.98 19.28
C HIS A 89 8.31 -8.09 19.32
N VAL A 90 8.65 -9.33 18.95
CA VAL A 90 7.71 -10.47 19.06
C VAL A 90 7.27 -10.62 20.53
N GLY A 91 6.01 -10.26 20.80
CA GLY A 91 5.41 -10.20 22.14
C GLY A 91 5.47 -8.84 22.86
N LYS A 92 6.02 -7.79 22.23
CA LYS A 92 6.17 -6.42 22.77
C LYS A 92 5.67 -5.30 21.86
N VAL A 93 5.19 -5.59 20.65
CA VAL A 93 4.46 -4.59 19.85
C VAL A 93 3.15 -4.28 20.58
N ASN A 94 3.18 -3.28 21.45
CA ASN A 94 2.03 -2.85 22.25
C ASN A 94 1.15 -1.85 21.49
N ASN A 95 1.52 -1.48 20.26
CA ASN A 95 0.74 -0.59 19.41
C ASN A 95 -0.20 -1.43 18.51
N PRO A 96 -1.52 -1.43 18.77
CA PRO A 96 -2.48 -2.22 18.00
C PRO A 96 -2.58 -1.75 16.54
N ASP A 97 -2.43 -0.46 16.27
CA ASP A 97 -2.51 0.10 14.91
C ASP A 97 -1.35 -0.40 14.06
N LEU A 98 -0.13 -0.40 14.63
CA LEU A 98 1.04 -1.00 13.99
C LEU A 98 0.83 -2.49 13.70
N LEU A 99 0.32 -3.26 14.66
CA LEU A 99 0.02 -4.68 14.44
C LEU A 99 -0.94 -4.89 13.26
N MET A 100 -1.99 -4.08 13.16
CA MET A 100 -2.91 -4.15 12.02
C MET A 100 -2.23 -3.82 10.69
N LEU A 101 -1.34 -2.82 10.65
CA LEU A 101 -0.58 -2.48 9.44
C LEU A 101 0.37 -3.61 9.01
N LEU A 102 1.05 -4.24 9.97
CA LEU A 102 1.92 -5.38 9.69
C LEU A 102 1.13 -6.58 9.15
N GLN A 103 -0.08 -6.82 9.68
CA GLN A 103 -0.97 -7.85 9.17
C GLN A 103 -1.41 -7.57 7.73
N GLU A 104 -1.82 -6.34 7.42
CA GLU A 104 -2.20 -5.97 6.05
C GLU A 104 -1.02 -6.00 5.09
N THR A 105 0.16 -5.55 5.53
CA THR A 105 1.38 -5.63 4.74
C THR A 105 1.73 -7.09 4.42
N TYR A 106 1.56 -7.99 5.40
CA TYR A 106 1.78 -9.41 5.20
C TYR A 106 0.72 -10.05 4.29
N ASP A 107 -0.55 -9.63 4.37
CA ASP A 107 -1.61 -10.05 3.42
C ASP A 107 -1.26 -9.65 1.99
N LEU A 108 -0.84 -8.39 1.77
CA LEU A 108 -0.38 -7.91 0.47
C LEU A 108 0.80 -8.73 -0.06
N TYR A 109 1.75 -9.08 0.81
CA TYR A 109 2.89 -9.92 0.47
C TYR A 109 2.46 -11.35 0.10
N GLN A 110 1.60 -11.99 0.90
CA GLN A 110 1.11 -13.34 0.64
C GLN A 110 0.30 -13.43 -0.66
N ARG A 111 -0.42 -12.37 -1.02
CA ARG A 111 -1.15 -12.25 -2.29
C ARG A 111 -0.25 -11.93 -3.49
N GLY A 112 1.06 -11.74 -3.27
CA GLY A 112 2.02 -11.39 -4.32
C GLY A 112 1.82 -9.99 -4.90
N ILE A 113 1.20 -9.08 -4.15
CA ILE A 113 0.95 -7.69 -4.55
C ILE A 113 2.17 -6.82 -4.25
N VAL A 114 2.85 -7.11 -3.14
CA VAL A 114 4.14 -6.52 -2.77
C VAL A 114 5.20 -7.60 -2.59
N SER A 115 6.47 -7.23 -2.70
CA SER A 115 7.62 -8.07 -2.43
C SER A 115 8.50 -7.44 -1.34
N SER A 116 9.28 -8.25 -0.65
CA SER A 116 10.25 -7.84 0.39
C SER A 116 11.70 -7.82 -0.15
N GLY A 117 11.86 -7.59 -1.46
CA GLY A 117 13.18 -7.62 -2.11
C GLY A 117 13.84 -8.99 -2.02
N THR A 118 14.84 -9.13 -1.15
CA THR A 118 15.73 -10.32 -1.09
C THR A 118 15.42 -11.30 0.04
N TYR A 119 14.51 -10.98 0.97
CA TYR A 119 14.17 -11.87 2.08
C TYR A 119 12.71 -12.35 2.00
N VAL A 120 12.37 -13.36 2.81
CA VAL A 120 11.02 -13.93 2.88
C VAL A 120 10.36 -13.47 4.17
N MET A 121 9.18 -12.85 4.06
CA MET A 121 8.35 -12.61 5.24
C MET A 121 7.70 -13.92 5.69
N LEU A 122 7.99 -14.34 6.92
CA LEU A 122 7.42 -15.55 7.55
C LEU A 122 6.23 -15.23 8.46
N SER A 123 6.15 -13.99 8.91
CA SER A 123 5.08 -13.48 9.76
C SER A 123 4.94 -11.95 9.60
N PRO A 124 3.85 -11.36 10.09
CA PRO A 124 3.69 -9.90 10.15
C PRO A 124 4.87 -9.19 10.83
N ALA A 125 5.44 -9.76 11.90
CA ALA A 125 6.58 -9.17 12.60
C ALA A 125 7.88 -9.15 11.78
N THR A 126 7.99 -10.01 10.76
CA THR A 126 9.18 -10.05 9.89
C THR A 126 9.14 -9.03 8.75
N ALA A 127 8.16 -8.12 8.73
CA ALA A 127 8.10 -7.05 7.74
C ALA A 127 9.23 -6.03 7.97
N ASN A 128 10.01 -5.73 6.93
CA ASN A 128 10.95 -4.61 6.86
C ASN A 128 10.39 -3.58 5.86
N PRO A 129 9.64 -2.57 6.33
CA PRO A 129 8.90 -1.63 5.47
C PRO A 129 9.72 -0.96 4.38
N SER A 130 10.98 -0.59 4.67
CA SER A 130 11.88 0.05 3.68
C SER A 130 12.16 -0.81 2.45
N GLN A 131 12.14 -2.13 2.60
CA GLN A 131 12.45 -3.09 1.52
C GLN A 131 11.20 -3.61 0.81
N ILE A 132 10.02 -3.09 1.17
CA ILE A 132 8.75 -3.50 0.57
C ILE A 132 8.48 -2.64 -0.65
N SER A 133 8.26 -3.30 -1.79
CA SER A 133 7.92 -2.64 -3.05
C SER A 133 6.72 -3.32 -3.70
N PRO A 134 5.81 -2.56 -4.37
CA PRO A 134 4.82 -3.14 -5.26
C PRO A 134 5.49 -3.99 -6.35
N VAL A 135 4.76 -5.00 -6.85
CA VAL A 135 5.20 -5.85 -7.96
C VAL A 135 4.07 -6.14 -8.93
N GLY A 136 4.42 -6.44 -10.19
CA GLY A 136 3.48 -6.87 -11.23
C GLY A 136 2.28 -5.94 -11.37
N ALA A 137 1.08 -6.48 -11.22
CA ALA A 137 -0.17 -5.75 -11.38
C ALA A 137 -0.39 -4.63 -10.34
N ALA A 138 0.33 -4.65 -9.22
CA ALA A 138 0.26 -3.58 -8.23
C ALA A 138 0.78 -2.25 -8.78
N TRP A 139 1.79 -2.28 -9.68
CA TRP A 139 2.25 -1.08 -10.38
C TRP A 139 1.19 -0.56 -11.34
N SER A 140 0.54 -1.44 -12.09
CA SER A 140 -0.58 -1.05 -12.95
C SER A 140 -1.71 -0.41 -12.14
N LEU A 141 -2.06 -0.96 -10.97
CA LEU A 141 -3.01 -0.33 -10.06
C LEU A 141 -2.53 1.03 -9.57
N TYR A 142 -1.26 1.16 -9.18
CA TYR A 142 -0.71 2.44 -8.74
C TYR A 142 -0.91 3.55 -9.77
N PHE A 143 -0.60 3.29 -11.04
CA PHE A 143 -0.76 4.27 -12.11
C PHE A 143 -2.22 4.49 -12.49
N LEU A 144 -3.00 3.41 -12.69
CA LEU A 144 -4.38 3.50 -13.19
C LEU A 144 -5.36 4.05 -12.15
N MET A 145 -5.17 3.74 -10.86
CA MET A 145 -5.96 4.31 -9.77
C MET A 145 -5.47 5.70 -9.34
N GLU A 146 -4.34 6.15 -9.90
CA GLU A 146 -3.66 7.41 -9.54
C GLU A 146 -3.35 7.47 -8.04
N LEU A 147 -2.78 6.39 -7.49
CA LEU A 147 -2.53 6.27 -6.05
C LEU A 147 -1.57 7.34 -5.51
N ARG A 148 -0.81 8.01 -6.38
CA ARG A 148 -0.02 9.21 -6.03
C ARG A 148 -0.87 10.37 -5.47
N GLU A 149 -2.18 10.37 -5.74
CA GLU A 149 -3.13 11.38 -5.27
C GLU A 149 -3.80 11.03 -3.93
N VAL A 150 -3.42 9.91 -3.31
CA VAL A 150 -3.87 9.56 -1.96
C VAL A 150 -3.51 10.70 -1.00
N SER A 151 -4.38 10.95 -0.01
CA SER A 151 -4.20 12.03 0.96
C SER A 151 -2.86 11.91 1.67
N LYS A 152 -2.11 13.02 1.70
CA LYS A 152 -0.83 13.10 2.42
C LYS A 152 -1.01 12.88 3.92
N ASP A 153 -2.14 13.31 4.48
CA ASP A 153 -2.45 13.11 5.89
C ASP A 153 -2.63 11.62 6.21
N ASP A 154 -3.32 10.88 5.32
CA ASP A 154 -3.51 9.44 5.47
C ASP A 154 -2.17 8.70 5.35
N LEU A 155 -1.30 9.12 4.42
CA LEU A 155 0.04 8.54 4.28
C LEU A 155 0.96 8.87 5.45
N ALA A 156 0.88 10.09 6.01
CA ALA A 156 1.70 10.52 7.13
C ALA A 156 1.47 9.65 8.38
N VAL A 157 0.21 9.29 8.67
CA VAL A 157 -0.14 8.39 9.77
C VAL A 157 0.47 7.00 9.58
N LEU A 158 0.42 6.45 8.36
CA LEU A 158 1.04 5.16 8.06
C LEU A 158 2.56 5.20 8.16
N MET A 159 3.17 6.27 7.65
CA MET A 159 4.60 6.50 7.68
C MET A 159 5.12 6.61 9.12
N GLU A 160 4.42 7.34 9.99
CA GLU A 160 4.77 7.45 11.42
C GLU A 160 4.76 6.08 12.09
N LEU A 161 3.73 5.27 11.84
CA LEU A 161 3.61 3.92 12.40
C LEU A 161 4.68 2.96 11.86
N LEU A 162 5.07 3.10 10.59
CA LEU A 162 6.01 2.20 9.89
C LEU A 162 7.48 2.67 9.93
N SER A 163 7.80 3.68 10.73
CA SER A 163 9.17 4.18 10.95
C SER A 163 9.96 3.39 12.02
#